data_AF-A0A5D0HHU0-F1
#
_entry.id   AF-A0A5D0HHU0-F1
#
_cell.length_a   1.000
_cell.length_b   1.000
_cell.length_c   1.000
_cell.angle_alpha   90.00
_cell.angle_beta   90.00
_cell.angle_gamma   90.00
#
_symmetry.space_group_name_H-M   'P 1'
#
loop_
_entity.id
_entity.type
_entity.pdbx_description
1 polymer ?
#
loop_
_entity_poly.entity_id
_entity_poly.type
_entity_poly.pdbx_seq_one_letter_code
_entity_poly.pdbx_strand_id
1 'polypeptide(L)'
;IRLDFDAYEGWIDNKQYIEILEENYKQLQDSPLKLSLDLVEFIQDTNNQLHPILLGSCLSGLQLLNHTYDGNTTQGQIAKENIITTAFSYLNAPYLWGGKTPFGIDCSGFTQMVYKLNGYKLLRDASQQATQGEALSFIEESEPGDLAF
;
A
#
# COMPACT_ATOMS: atom_id res chain seq x y z
N ILE A 1 0.85 12.26 -12.97
CA ILE A 1 1.86 11.71 -12.02
C ILE A 1 2.09 10.24 -12.29
N ARG A 2 3.26 9.71 -11.90
CA ARG A 2 3.58 8.27 -11.93
C ARG A 2 3.98 7.85 -10.52
N LEU A 3 3.41 6.75 -10.02
CA LEU A 3 3.71 6.23 -8.70
C LEU A 3 5.05 5.48 -8.69
N ASP A 4 5.86 5.69 -7.66
CA ASP A 4 7.13 4.99 -7.49
C ASP A 4 6.94 3.49 -7.21
N PHE A 5 5.90 3.15 -6.43
CA PHE A 5 5.67 1.80 -5.95
C PHE A 5 5.39 0.79 -7.07
N ASP A 6 4.56 1.12 -8.06
CA ASP A 6 4.08 0.20 -9.10
C ASP A 6 4.18 0.76 -10.53
N ALA A 7 4.81 1.94 -10.70
CA ALA A 7 4.90 2.67 -11.96
C ALA A 7 3.54 3.03 -12.58
N TYR A 8 2.44 2.96 -11.83
CA TYR A 8 1.12 3.29 -12.35
C TYR A 8 0.99 4.79 -12.60
N GLU A 9 0.38 5.16 -13.73
CA GLU A 9 0.21 6.55 -14.14
C GLU A 9 -1.22 7.03 -13.92
N GLY A 10 -1.37 8.27 -13.48
CA GLY A 10 -2.67 8.86 -13.22
C GLY A 10 -2.63 10.36 -13.03
N TRP A 11 -3.78 10.91 -12.65
CA TRP A 11 -3.99 12.34 -12.43
C TRP A 11 -4.07 12.64 -10.94
N ILE A 12 -3.61 13.82 -10.55
CA ILE A 12 -3.73 14.37 -9.20
C ILE A 12 -4.10 15.85 -9.31
N ASP A 13 -4.88 16.35 -8.35
CA ASP A 13 -5.16 17.79 -8.27
C ASP A 13 -3.89 18.55 -7.86
N ASN A 14 -3.67 19.73 -8.45
CA ASN A 14 -2.50 20.56 -8.15
C ASN A 14 -2.42 21.05 -6.70
N LYS A 15 -3.49 20.89 -5.92
CA LYS A 15 -3.54 21.21 -4.49
C LYS A 15 -3.22 20.02 -3.59
N GLN A 16 -3.04 18.82 -4.15
CA GLN A 16 -2.86 17.57 -3.41
C GLN A 16 -1.42 17.03 -3.45
N TYR A 17 -0.47 17.82 -3.93
CA TYR A 17 0.94 17.47 -3.90
C TYR A 17 1.80 18.67 -3.52
N ILE A 18 3.03 18.37 -3.10
CA ILE A 18 4.12 19.34 -3.02
C ILE A 18 5.25 18.85 -3.92
N GLU A 19 6.00 19.78 -4.50
CA GLU A 19 7.20 19.43 -5.23
C GLU A 19 8.35 19.22 -4.25
N ILE A 20 9.19 18.23 -4.54
CA ILE A 20 10.37 17.90 -3.74
C ILE A 20 11.59 17.87 -4.64
N LEU A 21 12.77 18.09 -4.07
CA LEU A 21 14.03 17.99 -4.80
C LEU A 21 14.29 16.53 -5.22
N GLU A 22 14.98 16.36 -6.35
CA GLU A 22 15.34 15.03 -6.87
C GLU A 22 16.17 14.21 -5.87
N GLU A 23 17.03 14.87 -5.09
CA GLU A 23 17.81 14.22 -4.02
C GLU A 23 16.91 13.62 -2.93
N ASN A 24 15.85 14.33 -2.54
CA ASN A 24 14.89 13.85 -1.54
C ASN A 24 14.09 12.68 -2.10
N TYR A 25 13.73 12.72 -3.39
CA TYR A 25 13.08 11.59 -4.06
C TYR A 25 13.98 10.34 -4.04
N LYS A 26 15.26 10.47 -4.40
CA LYS A 26 16.22 9.35 -4.38
C LYS A 26 16.39 8.77 -2.99
N GLN A 27 16.53 9.62 -1.97
CA GLN A 27 16.61 9.18 -0.58
C GLN A 27 15.37 8.39 -0.14
N LEU A 28 14.17 8.83 -0.53
CA LEU A 28 12.93 8.12 -0.24
C LEU A 28 12.84 6.79 -0.98
N GLN A 29 13.32 6.74 -2.22
CA GLN A 29 13.34 5.52 -3.04
C GLN A 29 14.27 4.45 -2.45
N ASP A 30 15.41 4.87 -1.90
CA ASP A 30 16.38 3.98 -1.24
C ASP A 30 15.96 3.60 0.19
N SER A 31 14.98 4.31 0.76
CA SER A 31 14.49 4.06 2.12
C SER A 31 13.53 2.87 2.16
N PRO A 32 13.54 2.06 3.23
CA PRO A 32 12.55 1.02 3.41
C PRO A 32 11.12 1.59 3.36
N LEU A 33 10.23 0.88 2.67
CA LEU A 33 8.82 1.20 2.66
C LEU A 33 8.23 0.93 4.06
N LYS A 34 7.84 2.00 4.75
CA LYS A 34 7.19 1.95 6.07
C LYS A 34 5.72 2.28 5.91
N LEU A 35 4.83 1.41 6.38
CA LEU A 35 3.37 1.55 6.22
C LEU A 35 2.65 1.54 7.56
N SER A 36 1.55 2.27 7.67
CA SER A 36 0.61 2.18 8.81
C SER A 36 -0.18 0.86 8.77
N LEU A 37 -0.40 0.25 9.93
CA LEU A 37 -1.09 -1.03 10.09
C LEU A 37 -2.52 -0.92 10.66
N ASP A 38 -2.90 0.25 11.14
CA ASP A 38 -4.19 0.45 11.79
C ASP A 38 -5.24 0.96 10.78
N LEU A 39 -6.51 0.64 10.99
CA LEU A 39 -7.60 0.96 10.06
C LEU A 39 -7.70 2.47 9.79
N VAL A 40 -7.68 3.25 10.87
CA VAL A 40 -7.62 4.72 10.88
C VAL A 40 -6.66 5.11 11.98
N GLU A 41 -5.70 5.97 11.65
CA GLU A 41 -4.76 6.54 12.60
C GLU A 41 -4.48 8.00 12.26
N PHE A 42 -3.64 8.67 13.05
CA PHE A 42 -3.28 10.07 12.82
C PHE A 42 -1.77 10.27 12.72
N ILE A 43 -1.38 11.20 11.85
CA ILE A 43 -0.05 11.81 11.89
C ILE A 43 -0.18 13.21 12.48
N GLN A 44 0.84 13.65 13.20
CA GLN A 44 0.84 14.96 13.85
C GLN A 44 1.82 15.91 13.15
N ASP A 45 1.41 17.14 12.87
CA ASP A 45 2.29 18.18 12.36
C ASP A 45 2.99 18.98 13.48
N THR A 46 3.89 19.89 13.11
CA THR A 46 4.63 20.74 14.06
C THR A 46 3.76 21.72 14.87
N ASN A 47 2.52 21.95 14.46
CA ASN A 47 1.54 22.77 15.17
C ASN A 47 0.61 21.93 16.07
N ASN A 48 0.93 20.65 16.27
CA ASN A 48 0.12 19.66 16.96
C ASN A 48 -1.23 19.35 16.30
N GLN A 49 -1.41 19.68 15.01
CA GLN A 49 -2.62 19.29 14.28
C GLN A 49 -2.53 17.83 13.86
N LEU A 50 -3.66 17.13 13.97
CA LEU A 50 -3.78 15.72 13.63
C LEU A 50 -4.39 15.57 12.24
N HIS A 51 -3.72 14.80 11.38
CA HIS A 51 -4.15 14.49 10.03
C HIS A 51 -4.46 12.99 9.94
N PRO A 52 -5.69 12.60 9.56
CA PRO A 52 -6.05 11.20 9.49
C PRO A 52 -5.32 10.50 8.35
N ILE A 53 -4.84 9.30 8.63
CA ILE A 53 -4.27 8.36 7.68
C ILE A 53 -4.97 7.01 7.81
N LEU A 54 -4.85 6.19 6.78
CA LEU A 54 -5.52 4.90 6.69
C LEU A 54 -4.50 3.76 6.67
N LEU A 55 -5.01 2.56 6.88
CA LEU A 55 -4.28 1.31 6.67
C LEU A 55 -3.50 1.34 5.34
N GLY A 56 -2.19 1.11 5.41
CA GLY A 56 -1.30 1.08 4.25
C GLY A 56 -0.86 2.44 3.70
N SER A 57 -1.15 3.54 4.40
CA SER A 57 -0.52 4.83 4.15
C SER A 57 1.00 4.74 4.26
N CYS A 58 1.70 5.37 3.31
CA CYS A 58 3.17 5.41 3.29
C CYS A 58 3.69 6.44 4.28
N LEU A 59 4.56 6.00 5.19
CA LEU A 59 5.15 6.79 6.27
C LEU A 59 6.62 7.14 6.01
N SER A 60 7.20 6.69 4.90
CA SER A 60 8.61 6.96 4.58
C SER A 60 8.90 8.46 4.39
N GLY A 61 7.89 9.25 4.00
CA GLY A 61 8.01 10.70 3.78
C GLY A 61 7.77 11.59 5.00
N LEU A 62 7.51 11.03 6.20
CA LEU A 62 7.10 11.81 7.37
C LEU A 62 8.09 12.93 7.74
N GLN A 63 9.40 12.62 7.75
CA GLN A 63 10.43 13.59 8.10
C GLN A 63 10.47 14.78 7.11
N LEU A 64 10.32 14.50 5.82
CA LEU A 64 10.31 15.53 4.78
C LEU A 64 9.10 16.47 4.93
N LEU A 65 7.97 15.91 5.37
CA LEU A 65 6.74 16.66 5.60
C LEU A 65 6.67 17.28 7.00
N ASN A 66 7.67 17.09 7.86
CA ASN A 66 7.67 17.49 9.28
C ASN A 66 6.48 16.93 10.08
N HIS A 67 6.15 15.66 9.86
CA HIS A 67 5.11 14.94 10.60
C HIS A 67 5.71 13.86 11.49
N THR A 68 5.03 13.54 12.57
CA THR A 68 5.33 12.41 13.46
C THR A 68 4.19 11.40 13.45
N TYR A 69 4.53 10.15 13.80
CA TYR A 69 3.61 9.03 13.88
C TYR A 69 4.07 8.06 14.97
N ASP A 70 3.18 7.67 15.87
CA ASP A 70 3.44 6.80 17.02
C ASP A 70 2.59 5.51 17.03
N GLY A 71 1.76 5.29 16.01
CA GLY A 71 0.95 4.06 15.85
C GLY A 71 1.73 2.85 15.32
N ASN A 72 1.00 1.77 14.98
CA ASN A 72 1.63 0.53 14.52
C ASN A 72 2.12 0.65 13.08
N THR A 73 3.26 0.02 12.78
CA THR A 73 3.87 0.04 11.45
C THR A 73 4.38 -1.32 10.99
N THR A 74 4.38 -1.53 9.69
CA THR A 74 5.04 -2.65 9.02
C THR A 74 6.14 -2.14 8.10
N GLN A 75 7.20 -2.94 7.95
CA GLN A 75 8.30 -2.73 7.02
C GLN A 75 8.93 -4.07 6.64
N GLY A 76 9.42 -4.17 5.41
CA GLY A 76 10.03 -5.39 4.90
C GLY A 76 9.03 -6.52 4.66
N GLN A 77 9.56 -7.69 4.30
CA GLN A 77 8.76 -8.89 4.04
C GLN A 77 8.37 -9.59 5.33
N ILE A 78 7.11 -10.01 5.41
CA ILE A 78 6.59 -10.83 6.50
C ILE A 78 6.19 -12.20 5.95
N ALA A 79 6.07 -13.18 6.83
CA ALA A 79 5.74 -14.56 6.47
C ALA A 79 4.39 -14.66 5.72
N LYS A 80 4.31 -15.60 4.77
CA LYS A 80 3.16 -15.79 3.84
C LYS A 80 1.83 -15.93 4.59
N GLU A 81 1.84 -16.52 5.78
CA GLU A 81 0.66 -16.75 6.59
C GLU A 81 -0.05 -15.45 7.00
N ASN A 82 0.68 -14.33 7.10
CA ASN A 82 0.09 -13.03 7.44
C ASN A 82 -0.72 -12.40 6.29
N ILE A 83 -0.56 -12.87 5.05
CA ILE A 83 -1.39 -12.45 3.91
C ILE A 83 -2.86 -12.69 4.22
N ILE A 84 -3.19 -13.86 4.78
CA ILE A 84 -4.57 -14.22 5.12
C ILE A 84 -5.11 -13.32 6.24
N THR A 85 -4.33 -13.11 7.30
CA THR A 85 -4.70 -12.21 8.40
C THR A 85 -4.96 -10.79 7.90
N THR A 86 -4.10 -10.29 7.00
CA THR A 86 -4.24 -8.95 6.40
C THR A 86 -5.45 -8.86 5.49
N ALA A 87 -5.75 -9.92 4.73
CA ALA A 87 -6.93 -9.99 3.88
C ALA A 87 -8.22 -9.84 4.69
N PHE A 88 -8.30 -10.46 5.87
CA PHE A 88 -9.45 -10.32 6.76
C PHE A 88 -9.67 -8.89 7.28
N SER A 89 -8.64 -8.04 7.33
CA SER A 89 -8.77 -6.62 7.68
C SER A 89 -9.61 -5.82 6.66
N TYR A 90 -9.81 -6.35 5.45
CA TYR A 90 -10.66 -5.75 4.41
C TYR A 90 -12.02 -6.45 4.29
N LEU A 91 -12.35 -7.39 5.18
CA LEU A 91 -13.64 -8.07 5.16
C LEU A 91 -14.77 -7.04 5.31
N ASN A 92 -15.76 -7.11 4.42
CA ASN A 92 -16.88 -6.16 4.30
C ASN A 92 -16.49 -4.74 3.86
N ALA A 93 -15.25 -4.49 3.42
CA ALA A 93 -14.92 -3.23 2.76
C ALA A 93 -15.81 -3.05 1.52
N PRO A 94 -16.44 -1.87 1.33
CA PRO A 94 -17.31 -1.63 0.19
C PRO A 94 -16.49 -1.64 -1.10
N TYR A 95 -17.07 -2.21 -2.15
CA TYR A 95 -16.44 -2.18 -3.47
C TYR A 95 -16.42 -0.76 -4.02
N LEU A 96 -15.26 -0.27 -4.46
CA LEU A 96 -15.10 1.00 -5.14
C LEU A 96 -14.06 0.85 -6.26
N TRP A 97 -14.48 1.06 -7.51
CA TRP A 97 -13.59 1.05 -8.66
C TRP A 97 -12.44 2.05 -8.48
N GLY A 98 -11.19 1.61 -8.64
CA GLY A 98 -10.01 2.41 -8.41
C GLY A 98 -9.54 2.45 -6.94
N GLY A 99 -10.37 1.97 -6.00
CA GLY A 99 -10.14 2.05 -4.57
C GLY A 99 -9.01 1.15 -4.06
N LYS A 100 -8.30 1.62 -3.03
CA LYS A 100 -7.17 0.94 -2.38
C LYS A 100 -7.18 1.08 -0.86
N THR A 101 -8.35 1.29 -0.27
CA THR A 101 -8.48 1.55 1.17
C THR A 101 -9.61 0.72 1.78
N PRO A 102 -9.62 0.49 3.09
CA PRO A 102 -10.72 -0.21 3.75
C PRO A 102 -12.11 0.46 3.58
N PHE A 103 -12.16 1.74 3.20
CA PHE A 103 -13.40 2.48 2.95
C PHE A 103 -13.87 2.45 1.49
N GLY A 104 -13.13 1.74 0.63
CA GLY A 104 -13.41 1.64 -0.79
C GLY A 104 -12.24 0.94 -1.49
N ILE A 105 -12.50 -0.26 -1.98
CA ILE A 105 -11.47 -1.10 -2.60
C ILE A 105 -12.02 -1.86 -3.81
N ASP A 106 -11.21 -2.04 -4.85
CA ASP A 106 -11.54 -2.94 -5.96
C ASP A 106 -10.75 -4.26 -5.88
N CYS A 107 -10.97 -5.16 -6.84
CA CYS A 107 -10.41 -6.50 -6.83
C CYS A 107 -8.87 -6.49 -6.82
N SER A 108 -8.24 -5.75 -7.73
CA SER A 108 -6.77 -5.70 -7.81
C SER A 108 -6.14 -4.75 -6.79
N GLY A 109 -6.89 -3.76 -6.31
CA GLY A 109 -6.51 -2.91 -5.18
C GLY A 109 -6.47 -3.71 -3.88
N PHE A 110 -7.40 -4.65 -3.68
CA PHE A 110 -7.41 -5.56 -2.54
C PHE A 110 -6.16 -6.45 -2.53
N THR A 111 -5.88 -7.17 -3.63
CA THR A 111 -4.69 -8.01 -3.72
C THR A 111 -3.41 -7.18 -3.57
N GLN A 112 -3.32 -6.02 -4.25
CA GLN A 112 -2.16 -5.14 -4.14
C GLN A 112 -1.92 -4.69 -2.69
N MET A 113 -2.95 -4.25 -1.97
CA MET A 113 -2.80 -3.74 -0.61
C MET A 113 -2.46 -4.85 0.39
N VAL A 114 -3.08 -6.02 0.27
CA VAL A 114 -2.78 -7.18 1.13
C VAL A 114 -1.31 -7.59 0.97
N TYR A 115 -0.81 -7.74 -0.27
CA TYR A 115 0.58 -8.10 -0.50
C TYR A 115 1.54 -6.98 -0.09
N LYS A 116 1.20 -5.72 -0.38
CA LYS A 116 2.00 -4.55 -0.02
C LYS A 116 2.24 -4.43 1.49
N LEU A 117 1.20 -4.64 2.29
CA LEU A 117 1.29 -4.63 3.76
C LEU A 117 2.16 -5.76 4.32
N ASN A 118 2.33 -6.84 3.55
CA ASN A 118 3.21 -7.97 3.87
C ASN A 118 4.58 -7.88 3.19
N GLY A 119 4.91 -6.74 2.56
CA GLY A 119 6.22 -6.47 1.94
C GLY A 119 6.41 -6.99 0.53
N TYR A 120 5.34 -7.44 -0.14
CA TYR A 120 5.37 -7.93 -1.51
C TYR A 120 4.80 -6.90 -2.48
N LYS A 121 5.46 -6.72 -3.62
CA LYS A 121 5.09 -5.72 -4.63
C LYS A 121 4.27 -6.34 -5.76
N LEU A 122 3.04 -5.85 -5.92
CA LEU A 122 2.16 -6.16 -7.05
C LEU A 122 1.84 -4.92 -7.87
N LEU A 123 1.69 -5.09 -9.18
CA LEU A 123 1.20 -4.09 -10.10
C LEU A 123 -0.29 -3.79 -9.82
N ARG A 124 -0.77 -2.67 -10.35
CA ARG A 124 -2.09 -2.12 -9.98
C ARG A 124 -3.26 -2.89 -10.58
N ASP A 125 -3.15 -3.32 -11.83
CA ASP A 125 -4.25 -3.92 -12.57
C ASP A 125 -4.21 -5.44 -12.50
N ALA A 126 -5.37 -6.09 -12.42
CA ALA A 126 -5.45 -7.56 -12.34
C ALA A 126 -4.75 -8.25 -13.53
N SER A 127 -4.89 -7.71 -14.74
CA SER A 127 -4.23 -8.23 -15.94
C SER A 127 -2.70 -8.16 -15.86
N GLN A 128 -2.16 -7.16 -15.16
CA GLN A 128 -0.73 -7.02 -14.92
C GLN A 128 -0.27 -7.96 -13.80
N GLN A 129 -1.05 -8.08 -12.72
CA GLN A 129 -0.76 -9.00 -11.63
C GLN A 129 -0.70 -10.46 -12.10
N ALA A 130 -1.56 -10.86 -13.05
CA ALA A 130 -1.54 -12.19 -13.67
C ALA A 130 -0.23 -12.54 -14.39
N THR A 131 0.62 -11.53 -14.68
CA THR A 131 1.95 -11.72 -15.28
C THR A 131 3.08 -11.81 -14.25
N GLN A 132 2.76 -11.71 -12.96
CA GLN A 132 3.72 -11.73 -11.86
C GLN A 132 3.65 -13.03 -11.06
N GLY A 133 4.80 -13.47 -10.54
CA GLY A 133 4.89 -14.66 -9.69
C GLY A 133 5.18 -15.93 -10.49
N GLU A 134 4.81 -17.06 -9.90
CA GLU A 134 4.95 -18.39 -10.48
C GLU A 134 3.57 -18.92 -10.88
N ALA A 135 3.45 -19.42 -12.12
CA ALA A 135 2.20 -19.99 -12.60
C ALA A 135 2.08 -21.45 -12.13
N LEU A 136 0.97 -21.76 -11.47
CA LEU A 136 0.61 -23.13 -11.10
C LEU A 136 -0.06 -23.83 -12.29
N SER A 137 0.29 -25.09 -12.50
CA SER A 137 -0.26 -25.87 -13.61
C SER A 137 -1.57 -26.54 -13.23
N PHE A 138 -1.72 -26.88 -11.95
CA PHE A 138 -2.85 -27.62 -11.42
C PHE A 138 -3.42 -26.91 -10.19
N ILE A 139 -4.75 -26.91 -10.04
CA ILE A 139 -5.42 -26.23 -8.92
C ILE A 139 -5.06 -26.86 -7.58
N GLU A 140 -4.73 -28.15 -7.57
CA GLU A 140 -4.33 -28.92 -6.40
C GLU A 140 -2.98 -28.48 -5.82
N GLU A 141 -2.18 -27.73 -6.58
CA GLU A 141 -0.91 -27.13 -6.13
C GLU A 141 -1.13 -25.83 -5.36
N SER A 142 -2.36 -25.28 -5.38
CA SER A 142 -2.63 -23.99 -4.76
C SER A 142 -2.60 -24.03 -3.24
N GLU A 143 -2.07 -22.95 -2.68
CA GLU A 143 -1.95 -22.72 -1.25
C GLU A 143 -2.65 -21.41 -0.84
N PRO A 144 -3.02 -21.26 0.45
CA PRO A 144 -3.52 -20.00 0.97
C PRO A 144 -2.53 -18.85 0.71
N GLY A 145 -3.03 -17.80 0.06
CA GLY A 145 -2.21 -16.65 -0.34
C GLY A 145 -1.70 -16.72 -1.77
N ASP A 146 -2.20 -17.65 -2.59
CA ASP A 146 -2.05 -17.58 -4.06
C ASP A 146 -3.19 -16.74 -4.67
N LEU A 147 -2.95 -16.13 -5.83
CA LEU A 147 -3.95 -15.33 -6.56
C LEU A 147 -4.56 -16.13 -7.71
N ALA A 148 -5.89 -16.09 -7.82
CA ALA A 148 -6.64 -16.65 -8.95
C ALA A 148 -7.07 -15.54 -9.91
N PHE A 149 -6.89 -15.77 -11.22
CA PHE A 149 -7.21 -14.85 -12.31
C PHE A 149 -8.12 -15.49 -13.35
#